data_AF-D7JFU8-F1
#
_entry.id   AF-D7JFU8-F1
#
_cell.length_a   1.000
_cell.length_b   1.000
_cell.length_c   1.000
_cell.angle_alpha   90.00
_cell.angle_beta   90.00
_cell.angle_gamma   90.00
#
_symmetry.space_group_name_H-M   'P 1'
#
loop_
_entity.id
_entity.type
_entity.pdbx_description
1 polymer ?
#
loop_
_entity_poly.entity_id
_entity_poly.type
_entity_poly.pdbx_seq_one_letter_code
_entity_poly.pdbx_strand_id
1 'polypeptide(L)'
;MGKKNTDTRGRYSPKMAQMFADMMKERSRRPYKFNDKMRVLISDKLEKYQWSPEQIKGYCQANDIEMVSVEWIYRFIREDKRNGGSLYRHCRHRLKHRKRPIGAGVRNIPDRVSIKERPPV
;
A
#
# COMPACT_ATOMS: atom_id res chain seq x y z
N MET A 1 34.57 -10.64 16.35
CA MET A 1 33.44 -10.30 15.45
C MET A 1 34.00 -9.43 14.32
N GLY A 2 34.11 -9.94 13.10
CA GLY A 2 34.80 -9.26 11.98
C GLY A 2 34.02 -8.06 11.44
N LYS A 3 34.74 -6.99 11.07
CA LYS A 3 34.14 -5.77 10.49
C LYS A 3 33.60 -6.07 9.08
N LYS A 4 32.31 -5.81 8.87
CA LYS A 4 31.52 -6.19 7.68
C LYS A 4 31.80 -5.36 6.42
N ASN A 5 32.72 -4.40 6.52
CA ASN A 5 33.02 -3.44 5.46
C ASN A 5 34.52 -3.30 5.21
N THR A 6 35.35 -4.20 5.74
CA THR A 6 36.81 -4.08 5.62
C THR A 6 37.46 -5.24 4.89
N ASP A 7 38.58 -4.96 4.21
CA ASP A 7 39.47 -5.96 3.64
C ASP A 7 40.21 -6.76 4.74
N THR A 8 41.01 -7.75 4.33
CA THR A 8 41.84 -8.56 5.23
C THR A 8 42.88 -7.74 6.01
N ARG A 9 43.12 -6.49 5.63
CA ARG A 9 44.01 -5.53 6.28
C ARG A 9 43.26 -4.50 7.14
N GLY A 10 41.94 -4.65 7.29
CA GLY A 10 41.12 -3.78 8.14
C GLY A 10 40.74 -2.42 7.52
N ARG A 11 40.97 -2.20 6.22
CA ARG A 11 40.59 -0.96 5.51
C ARG A 11 39.24 -1.10 4.84
N TYR A 12 38.50 0.00 4.70
CA TYR A 12 37.20 -0.03 4.03
C TYR A 12 37.29 -0.60 2.61
N SER A 13 36.40 -1.54 2.28
CA SER A 13 36.31 -2.18 0.97
C SER A 13 34.87 -2.12 0.45
N PRO A 14 34.59 -1.30 -0.59
CA PRO A 14 33.27 -1.21 -1.20
C PRO A 14 32.75 -2.55 -1.72
N LYS A 15 33.64 -3.37 -2.31
CA LYS A 15 33.32 -4.70 -2.83
C LYS A 15 32.81 -5.63 -1.73
N MET A 16 33.52 -5.67 -0.59
CA MET A 16 33.10 -6.50 0.55
C MET A 16 31.79 -5.98 1.15
N ALA A 17 31.66 -4.65 1.30
CA ALA A 17 30.42 -4.05 1.80
C ALA A 17 29.20 -4.43 0.94
N GLN A 18 29.33 -4.36 -0.40
CA GLN A 18 28.28 -4.76 -1.34
C GLN A 18 27.97 -6.26 -1.23
N MET A 19 28.99 -7.12 -1.24
CA MET A 19 28.81 -8.57 -1.12
C MET A 19 28.06 -8.96 0.17
N PHE A 20 28.40 -8.35 1.30
CA PHE A 20 27.70 -8.61 2.56
C PHE A 20 26.28 -8.05 2.55
N ALA A 21 26.05 -6.88 1.94
CA ALA A 21 24.71 -6.32 1.80
C ALA A 21 23.80 -7.24 0.98
N ASP A 22 24.29 -7.76 -0.15
CA ASP A 22 23.55 -8.71 -0.99
C ASP A 22 23.31 -10.04 -0.27
N MET A 23 24.31 -10.57 0.43
CA MET A 23 24.15 -11.78 1.24
C MET A 23 23.10 -11.60 2.34
N MET A 24 23.09 -10.46 3.03
CA MET A 24 22.09 -10.16 4.06
C MET A 24 20.70 -9.97 3.45
N LYS A 25 20.62 -9.31 2.29
CA LYS A 25 19.38 -9.16 1.52
C LYS A 25 18.79 -10.53 1.18
N GLU A 26 19.61 -11.45 0.65
CA GLU A 26 19.20 -12.84 0.38
C GLU A 26 18.76 -13.57 1.66
N ARG A 27 19.54 -13.51 2.74
CA ARG A 27 19.19 -14.16 4.03
C ARG A 27 17.91 -13.62 4.66
N SER A 28 17.65 -12.33 4.47
CA SER A 28 16.45 -11.67 4.98
C SER A 28 15.22 -11.85 4.08
N ARG A 29 15.37 -12.49 2.90
CA ARG A 29 14.24 -12.79 2.02
C ARG A 29 13.27 -13.70 2.75
N ARG A 30 12.07 -13.18 2.99
CA ARG A 30 10.95 -13.97 3.47
C ARG A 30 10.25 -14.63 2.28
N PRO A 31 9.73 -15.85 2.44
CA PRO A 31 8.95 -16.51 1.40
C PRO A 31 7.78 -15.63 0.97
N TYR A 32 7.51 -15.65 -0.33
CA TYR A 32 6.51 -14.81 -0.96
C TYR A 32 5.11 -15.30 -0.55
N LYS A 33 4.41 -14.52 0.29
CA LYS A 33 3.06 -14.86 0.78
C LYS A 33 1.97 -14.75 -0.30
N PHE A 34 2.29 -14.19 -1.46
CA PHE A 34 1.31 -13.91 -2.50
C PHE A 34 1.32 -15.04 -3.53
N ASN A 35 0.25 -15.82 -3.57
CA ASN A 35 0.14 -16.96 -4.47
C ASN A 35 -0.87 -16.69 -5.59
N ASP A 36 -0.91 -17.58 -6.59
CA ASP A 36 -1.84 -17.41 -7.73
C ASP A 36 -3.30 -17.54 -7.32
N LYS A 37 -3.62 -18.31 -6.28
CA LYS A 37 -4.99 -18.39 -5.74
C LYS A 37 -5.46 -17.03 -5.22
N MET A 38 -4.60 -16.29 -4.52
CA MET A 38 -4.88 -14.93 -4.08
C MET A 38 -5.05 -13.98 -5.27
N ARG A 39 -4.23 -14.09 -6.33
CA ARG A 39 -4.39 -13.29 -7.56
C ARG A 39 -5.77 -13.49 -8.17
N VAL A 40 -6.17 -14.75 -8.38
CA VAL A 40 -7.46 -15.10 -8.97
C VAL A 40 -8.60 -14.60 -8.10
N LEU A 41 -8.53 -14.79 -6.78
CA LEU A 41 -9.57 -14.31 -5.86
C LEU A 41 -9.68 -12.78 -5.88
N ILE A 42 -8.56 -12.06 -5.82
CA ILE A 42 -8.55 -10.60 -5.85
C ILE A 42 -9.16 -10.09 -7.16
N SER A 43 -8.72 -10.62 -8.31
CA SER A 43 -9.25 -10.24 -9.62
C SER A 43 -10.74 -10.54 -9.73
N ASP A 44 -11.20 -11.72 -9.29
CA ASP A 44 -12.61 -12.11 -9.28
C ASP A 44 -13.48 -11.13 -8.47
N LYS A 45 -13.04 -10.79 -7.25
CA LYS A 45 -13.76 -9.85 -6.38
C LYS A 45 -13.76 -8.42 -6.89
N LEU A 46 -12.67 -7.97 -7.51
CA LEU A 46 -12.59 -6.68 -8.17
C LEU A 46 -13.53 -6.61 -9.38
N GLU A 47 -13.49 -7.61 -10.27
CA GLU A 47 -14.19 -7.56 -11.55
C GLU A 47 -15.69 -7.82 -11.40
N LYS A 48 -16.08 -8.90 -10.72
CA LYS A 48 -17.49 -9.30 -10.62
C LYS A 48 -18.30 -8.47 -9.63
N TYR A 49 -17.68 -8.13 -8.50
CA TYR A 49 -18.39 -7.52 -7.38
C TYR A 49 -17.98 -6.07 -7.10
N GLN A 50 -16.97 -5.55 -7.80
CA GLN A 50 -16.45 -4.18 -7.62
C GLN A 50 -16.04 -3.89 -6.17
N TRP A 51 -15.55 -4.90 -5.45
CA TRP A 51 -15.12 -4.75 -4.07
C TRP A 51 -13.84 -3.91 -3.96
N SER A 52 -13.74 -3.11 -2.90
CA SER A 52 -12.49 -2.41 -2.58
C SER A 52 -11.44 -3.39 -2.02
N PRO A 53 -10.15 -3.07 -2.12
CA PRO A 53 -9.09 -3.87 -1.48
C PRO A 53 -9.31 -4.10 0.02
N GLU A 54 -9.88 -3.14 0.75
CA GLU A 54 -10.26 -3.29 2.16
C GLU A 54 -11.38 -4.32 2.33
N GLN A 55 -12.41 -4.29 1.48
CA GLN A 55 -13.52 -5.24 1.53
C GLN A 55 -13.04 -6.67 1.23
N ILE A 56 -12.16 -6.84 0.25
CA ILE A 56 -11.54 -8.14 -0.07
C ILE A 56 -10.78 -8.67 1.15
N LYS A 57 -9.98 -7.82 1.81
CA LYS A 57 -9.25 -8.22 3.01
C LYS A 57 -10.19 -8.58 4.16
N GLY A 58 -11.21 -7.76 4.42
CA GLY A 58 -12.19 -8.00 5.47
C GLY A 58 -12.97 -9.29 5.23
N TYR A 59 -13.39 -9.56 3.99
CA TYR A 59 -14.03 -10.82 3.62
C TYR A 59 -13.12 -12.02 3.88
N CYS A 60 -11.85 -11.95 3.47
CA CYS A 60 -10.91 -13.05 3.69
C CYS A 60 -10.67 -13.30 5.19
N GLN A 61 -10.59 -12.25 6.00
CA GLN A 61 -10.49 -12.37 7.46
C GLN A 61 -11.72 -13.02 8.08
N ALA A 62 -12.92 -12.65 7.62
CA ALA A 62 -14.17 -13.21 8.14
C ALA A 62 -14.39 -14.69 7.75
N ASN A 63 -13.75 -15.16 6.68
CA ASN A 63 -13.92 -16.52 6.15
C ASN A 63 -12.67 -17.41 6.37
N ASP A 64 -11.73 -16.97 7.21
CA ASP A 64 -10.45 -17.66 7.48
C ASP A 64 -9.63 -18.02 6.22
N ILE A 65 -9.68 -17.14 5.22
CA ILE A 65 -8.92 -17.26 3.98
C ILE A 65 -7.61 -16.50 4.14
N GLU A 66 -6.47 -17.18 4.01
CA GLU A 66 -5.17 -16.52 4.03
C GLU A 66 -5.09 -15.49 2.89
N MET A 67 -4.71 -14.25 3.24
CA MET A 67 -4.65 -13.14 2.30
C MET A 67 -3.58 -12.13 2.67
N VAL A 68 -2.96 -11.51 1.66
CA VAL A 68 -2.00 -10.42 1.84
C VAL A 68 -2.61 -9.17 2.49
N SER A 69 -1.78 -8.19 2.85
CA SER A 69 -2.27 -6.90 3.34
C SER A 69 -2.98 -6.11 2.25
N VAL A 70 -3.84 -5.17 2.64
CA VAL A 70 -4.54 -4.25 1.72
C VAL A 70 -3.54 -3.50 0.82
N GLU A 71 -2.42 -3.05 1.38
CA GLU A 71 -1.37 -2.37 0.63
C GLU A 71 -0.75 -3.27 -0.46
N TRP A 72 -0.57 -4.55 -0.18
CA TRP A 72 -0.10 -5.51 -1.17
C TRP A 72 -1.12 -5.75 -2.28
N ILE A 73 -2.41 -5.79 -1.97
CA ILE A 73 -3.48 -5.81 -3.00
C ILE A 73 -3.35 -4.58 -3.89
N TYR A 74 -3.18 -3.39 -3.32
CA TYR A 74 -2.92 -2.16 -4.09
C TYR A 74 -1.62 -2.21 -4.89
N ARG A 75 -0.56 -2.87 -4.38
CA ARG A 75 0.69 -3.07 -5.12
C ARG A 75 0.47 -3.95 -6.34
N PHE A 76 -0.28 -5.05 -6.20
CA PHE A 76 -0.68 -5.93 -7.29
C PHE A 76 -1.48 -5.20 -8.36
N ILE A 77 -2.50 -4.41 -7.98
CA ILE A 77 -3.30 -3.63 -8.94
C ILE A 77 -2.43 -2.57 -9.66
N ARG A 78 -1.48 -1.95 -8.96
CA ARG A 78 -0.52 -1.01 -9.57
C ARG A 78 0.42 -1.70 -10.56
N GLU A 79 0.86 -2.91 -10.25
CA GLU A 79 1.71 -3.71 -11.12
C GLU A 79 0.96 -4.16 -12.38
N ASP A 80 -0.26 -4.69 -12.24
CA ASP A 80 -1.16 -4.99 -13.35
C ASP A 80 -1.33 -3.79 -14.29
N LYS A 81 -1.65 -2.62 -13.72
CA LYS A 81 -1.77 -1.38 -14.49
C LYS A 81 -0.48 -1.00 -15.24
N ARG A 82 0.70 -1.19 -14.64
CA ARG A 82 2.00 -0.93 -15.30
C ARG A 82 2.25 -1.91 -16.45
N ASN A 83 1.74 -3.12 -16.34
CA ASN A 83 1.82 -4.15 -17.37
C ASN A 83 0.70 -4.04 -18.43
N GLY A 84 -0.11 -2.97 -18.39
CA GLY A 84 -1.18 -2.72 -19.36
C GLY A 84 -2.54 -3.33 -19.00
N GLY A 85 -2.66 -3.95 -17.83
CA GLY A 85 -3.92 -4.52 -17.34
C GLY A 85 -4.96 -3.49 -16.92
N SER A 86 -6.16 -4.00 -16.62
CA SER A 86 -7.37 -3.21 -16.38
C SER A 86 -7.89 -3.27 -14.94
N LEU A 87 -7.26 -3.98 -14.01
CA LEU A 87 -7.79 -4.17 -12.65
C LEU A 87 -8.07 -2.85 -11.93
N TYR A 88 -7.23 -1.85 -12.18
CA TYR A 88 -7.41 -0.52 -11.60
C TYR A 88 -8.74 0.13 -12.01
N ARG A 89 -9.35 -0.23 -13.15
CA ARG A 89 -10.61 0.37 -13.62
C ARG A 89 -11.79 0.02 -12.72
N HIS A 90 -11.71 -1.11 -12.03
CA HIS A 90 -12.70 -1.61 -11.07
C HIS A 90 -12.55 -0.97 -9.69
N CYS A 91 -11.43 -0.29 -9.41
CA CYS A 91 -11.31 0.51 -8.20
C CYS A 91 -12.15 1.79 -8.33
N ARG A 92 -12.91 2.14 -7.29
CA ARG A 92 -13.79 3.32 -7.23
C ARG A 92 -13.13 4.64 -7.70
N HIS A 93 -11.85 4.82 -7.40
CA HIS A 93 -11.08 6.01 -7.81
C HIS A 93 -10.07 5.75 -8.92
N ARG A 94 -10.03 4.54 -9.49
CA ARG A 94 -9.10 4.15 -10.56
C ARG A 94 -7.63 4.42 -10.25
N LEU A 95 -7.27 4.32 -8.97
CA LEU A 95 -5.96 4.69 -8.41
C LEU A 95 -5.55 6.15 -8.72
N LYS A 96 -6.52 7.05 -8.98
CA LYS A 96 -6.27 8.48 -9.10
C LYS A 96 -6.31 9.10 -7.72
N HIS A 97 -5.25 9.83 -7.36
CA HIS A 97 -5.28 10.71 -6.22
C HIS A 97 -6.18 11.90 -6.54
N ARG A 98 -7.26 12.12 -5.77
CA ARG A 98 -8.06 13.34 -5.91
C ARG A 98 -7.23 14.52 -5.40
N LYS A 99 -6.88 15.46 -6.28
CA LYS A 99 -6.35 16.75 -5.84
C LYS A 99 -7.50 17.51 -5.20
N ARG A 100 -7.40 17.84 -3.92
CA ARG A 100 -8.26 18.88 -3.33
C ARG A 100 -7.81 20.22 -3.94
N PRO A 101 -8.73 21.09 -4.36
CA PRO A 101 -8.35 22.46 -4.71
C PRO A 101 -7.71 23.11 -3.49
N ILE A 102 -6.44 23.47 -3.60
CA ILE A 102 -5.74 24.29 -2.60
C ILE A 102 -6.36 25.68 -2.71
N GLY A 103 -6.98 26.18 -1.64
CA GLY A 103 -7.66 27.49 -1.64
C GLY A 103 -9.17 27.45 -1.87
N ALA A 104 -9.83 26.29 -1.79
CA ALA A 104 -11.24 26.28 -1.40
C ALA A 104 -11.29 26.70 0.09
N GLY A 105 -11.12 28.01 0.32
CA GLY A 105 -11.12 28.61 1.63
C GLY A 105 -12.31 28.11 2.41
N VAL A 106 -12.12 27.90 3.71
CA VAL A 106 -13.22 27.71 4.64
C VAL A 106 -14.13 28.93 4.45
N ARG A 107 -15.18 28.77 3.65
CA ARG A 107 -16.19 29.80 3.52
C ARG A 107 -16.79 29.91 4.91
N ASN A 108 -16.76 31.11 5.49
CA ASN A 108 -17.50 31.36 6.72
C ASN A 108 -18.93 30.85 6.51
N ILE A 109 -19.42 30.03 7.44
CA ILE A 109 -20.79 29.52 7.41
C ILE A 109 -21.71 30.75 7.31
N PRO A 110 -22.54 30.88 6.26
CA PRO A 110 -23.54 31.93 6.19
C PRO A 110 -24.38 31.89 7.47
N ASP A 111 -24.63 33.05 8.06
CA ASP A 111 -25.40 33.18 9.30
C ASP A 111 -24.80 32.46 10.52
N ARG A 112 -23.46 32.40 10.62
CA ARG A 112 -22.82 31.92 11.86
C ARG A 112 -23.21 32.85 13.01
N VAL A 113 -23.91 32.30 14.00
CA VAL A 113 -24.22 32.99 15.25
C VAL A 113 -23.04 32.80 16.21
N SER A 114 -22.53 33.89 16.80
CA SER A 114 -21.49 33.81 17.82
C SER A 114 -21.98 33.01 19.02
N ILE A 115 -21.10 32.28 19.72
CA ILE A 115 -21.47 31.56 20.94
C ILE A 115 -22.13 32.50 21.96
N LYS A 116 -21.71 33.78 21.97
CA LYS A 116 -22.26 34.83 22.85
C LYS A 116 -23.68 35.27 22.49
N GLU A 117 -24.13 35.01 21.27
CA GLU A 117 -25.43 35.43 20.75
C GLU A 117 -26.45 34.28 20.76
N ARG A 118 -26.04 33.09 21.22
CA ARG A 118 -26.95 31.96 21.38
C ARG A 118 -27.87 32.22 22.57
N PRO A 119 -29.18 31.93 22.45
CA PRO A 119 -30.09 32.03 23.59
C PRO A 119 -29.63 31.10 24.71
N PRO A 120 -29.76 31.50 25.98
CA PRO A 120 -29.58 30.59 27.10
C PRO A 120 -30.64 29.48 26.98
N VAL A 121 -30.19 28.23 27.10
CA VAL A 121 -31.06 27.05 27.18
C VAL A 121 -31.61 26.95 28.59
#